data_AF-A0A810Q5F9-F1
#
_entry.id   AF-A0A810Q5F9-F1
#
_cell.length_a   1.000
_cell.length_b   1.000
_cell.length_c   1.000
_cell.angle_alpha   90.00
_cell.angle_beta   90.00
_cell.angle_gamma   90.00
#
_symmetry.space_group_name_H-M   'P 1'
#
loop_
_entity.id
_entity.type
_entity.pdbx_description
1 polymer ?
#
loop_
_entity_poly.entity_id
_entity_poly.type
_entity_poly.pdbx_seq_one_letter_code
_entity_poly.pdbx_strand_id
1 'polypeptide(L)'
;MRINWFKDENNLVYINGATQLAELERTLRFPGLEEAANELRKHPTPEGFTIKGHGRTSGRLFVPDLAFGEHIQMGENIFFFMGEMQECYVIYWLDAPVVAE
;
A
#
# COMPACT_ATOMS: atom_id res chain seq x y z
N MET A 1 8.01 -11.22 1.12
CA MET A 1 7.70 -10.03 1.94
C MET A 1 8.46 -10.18 3.26
N ARG A 2 9.56 -9.45 3.44
CA ARG A 2 10.34 -9.45 4.67
C ARG A 2 10.05 -8.15 5.41
N ILE A 3 9.59 -8.22 6.66
CA ILE A 3 9.23 -7.02 7.44
C ILE A 3 10.39 -6.02 7.54
N ASN A 4 11.64 -6.49 7.67
CA ASN A 4 12.83 -5.65 7.71
C ASN A 4 13.02 -4.81 6.44
N TRP A 5 12.55 -5.26 5.28
CA TRP A 5 12.65 -4.50 4.03
C TRP A 5 11.72 -3.29 4.05
N PHE A 6 10.53 -3.43 4.67
CA PHE A 6 9.56 -2.34 4.87
C PHE A 6 9.93 -1.40 6.02
N LYS A 7 10.93 -1.74 6.84
CA LYS A 7 11.47 -0.82 7.86
C LYS A 7 12.49 0.15 7.27
N ASP A 8 13.01 -0.14 6.08
CA ASP A 8 13.99 0.72 5.40
C ASP A 8 13.26 1.78 4.57
N GLU A 9 13.40 3.04 4.96
CA GLU A 9 12.73 4.17 4.30
C GLU A 9 13.18 4.38 2.85
N ASN A 10 14.36 3.90 2.44
CA ASN A 10 14.81 4.02 1.05
C ASN A 10 14.01 3.12 0.10
N ASN A 11 13.34 2.10 0.65
CA ASN A 11 12.47 1.20 -0.10
C ASN A 11 11.02 1.71 -0.20
N LEU A 12 10.69 2.78 0.53
CA LEU A 12 9.34 3.31 0.67
C LEU A 12 9.18 4.65 -0.03
N VAL A 13 8.11 4.78 -0.80
CA VAL A 13 7.71 6.03 -1.45
C VAL A 13 6.36 6.46 -0.89
N TYR A 14 6.32 7.60 -0.22
CA TYR A 14 5.10 8.12 0.39
C TYR A 14 4.28 8.89 -0.63
N ILE A 15 3.01 8.51 -0.78
CA ILE A 15 2.05 9.21 -1.63
C ILE A 15 0.75 9.49 -0.87
N ASN A 16 0.16 10.65 -1.16
CA ASN A 16 -1.13 11.01 -0.58
C ASN A 16 -2.26 10.26 -1.28
N GLY A 17 -2.93 9.37 -0.55
CA GLY A 17 -4.04 8.57 -1.04
C GLY A 17 -5.26 9.38 -1.52
N ALA A 18 -5.43 10.61 -1.04
CA ALA A 18 -6.56 11.46 -1.41
C ALA A 18 -6.36 12.20 -2.75
N THR A 19 -5.11 12.44 -3.17
CA THR A 19 -4.82 13.29 -4.34
C THR A 19 -3.90 12.64 -5.37
N GLN A 20 -2.96 11.79 -4.94
CA GLN A 20 -1.96 11.18 -5.80
C GLN A 20 -2.30 9.74 -6.18
N LEU A 21 -3.27 9.10 -5.54
CA LEU A 21 -3.64 7.71 -5.81
C LEU A 21 -4.13 7.49 -7.24
N ALA A 22 -5.02 8.35 -7.74
CA ALA A 22 -5.51 8.33 -9.12
C ALA A 22 -4.36 8.50 -10.14
N GLU A 23 -3.39 9.36 -9.84
CA GLU A 23 -2.23 9.58 -10.70
C GLU A 23 -1.28 8.39 -10.67
N LEU A 24 -1.06 7.79 -9.50
CA LEU A 24 -0.25 6.59 -9.33
C LEU A 24 -0.84 5.41 -10.10
N GLU A 25 -2.15 5.18 -10.00
CA GLU A 25 -2.86 4.15 -10.76
C GLU A 25 -2.59 4.27 -12.26
N ARG A 26 -2.72 5.50 -12.80
CA ARG A 26 -2.50 5.78 -14.23
C ARG A 26 -1.03 5.62 -14.63
N THR A 27 -0.12 6.04 -13.76
CA THR A 27 1.33 5.97 -13.98
C THR A 27 1.80 4.52 -14.01
N LEU A 28 1.40 3.72 -13.02
CA LEU A 28 1.77 2.32 -12.90
C LEU A 28 0.92 1.40 -13.79
N ARG A 29 -0.18 1.92 -14.36
CA ARG A 29 -1.15 1.17 -15.18
C ARG A 29 -1.73 -0.04 -14.43
N PHE A 30 -2.15 0.20 -13.20
CA PHE A 30 -2.80 -0.79 -12.33
C PHE A 30 -4.30 -0.46 -12.19
N PRO A 31 -5.15 -0.85 -13.15
CA PRO A 31 -6.57 -0.53 -13.09
C PRO A 31 -7.20 -1.13 -11.81
N GLY A 32 -7.88 -0.29 -11.03
CA GLY A 32 -8.51 -0.68 -9.76
C GLY A 32 -7.59 -0.62 -8.53
N LEU A 33 -6.41 0.01 -8.64
CA LEU A 33 -5.55 0.32 -7.50
C LEU A 33 -6.25 1.27 -6.52
N GLU A 34 -6.85 2.32 -7.05
CA GLU A 34 -7.58 3.31 -6.24
C GLU A 34 -8.77 2.67 -5.52
N GLU A 35 -9.56 1.88 -6.26
CA GLU A 35 -10.72 1.19 -5.69
C GLU A 35 -10.30 0.21 -4.59
N ALA A 36 -9.31 -0.64 -4.85
CA ALA A 36 -8.85 -1.62 -3.87
C ALA A 36 -8.21 -0.96 -2.64
N ALA A 37 -7.49 0.15 -2.79
CA ALA A 37 -6.94 0.90 -1.66
C ALA A 37 -8.05 1.55 -0.82
N ASN A 38 -9.06 2.14 -1.45
CA ASN A 38 -10.20 2.71 -0.74
C ASN A 38 -11.03 1.63 -0.02
N GLU A 39 -11.22 0.47 -0.64
CA GLU A 39 -11.91 -0.66 0.00
C GLU A 39 -11.13 -1.21 1.19
N LEU A 40 -9.81 -1.37 1.06
CA LEU A 40 -8.95 -1.74 2.20
C LEU A 40 -8.96 -0.70 3.31
N ARG A 41 -9.13 0.58 2.95
CA ARG A 41 -9.26 1.65 3.94
C ARG A 41 -10.57 1.55 4.72
N LYS A 42 -11.68 1.25 4.05
CA LYS A 42 -13.00 1.08 4.71
C LYS A 42 -13.08 -0.23 5.50
N HIS A 43 -12.47 -1.28 4.97
CA HIS A 43 -12.46 -2.62 5.52
C HIS A 43 -11.01 -3.14 5.60
N PRO A 44 -10.24 -2.67 6.59
CA PRO A 44 -8.85 -3.09 6.72
C PRO A 44 -8.78 -4.56 7.09
N THR A 45 -8.00 -5.32 6.33
CA THR A 45 -7.81 -6.76 6.52
C THR A 45 -6.31 -7.10 6.59
N PRO A 46 -5.92 -8.11 7.39
CA PRO A 46 -4.52 -8.53 7.50
C PRO A 46 -4.01 -9.19 6.21
N GLU A 47 -4.89 -9.78 5.41
CA GLU A 47 -4.53 -10.38 4.13
C GLU A 47 -4.28 -9.33 3.04
N GLY A 48 -5.02 -8.23 3.07
CA GLY A 48 -4.98 -7.20 2.04
C GLY A 48 -5.61 -7.66 0.72
N PHE A 49 -5.39 -6.89 -0.35
CA PHE A 49 -5.87 -7.17 -1.70
C PHE A 49 -4.71 -7.39 -2.67
N THR A 50 -4.88 -8.32 -3.60
CA THR A 50 -3.95 -8.50 -4.72
C THR A 50 -4.61 -7.99 -5.99
N ILE A 51 -3.98 -7.00 -6.62
CA ILE A 51 -4.42 -6.45 -7.90
C ILE A 51 -3.46 -6.86 -9.01
N LYS A 52 -4.00 -7.08 -10.20
CA LYS A 52 -3.20 -7.39 -11.39
C LYS A 52 -3.02 -6.11 -12.19
N GLY A 53 -1.76 -5.79 -12.47
CA GLY A 53 -1.41 -4.68 -13.33
C GLY A 53 -1.44 -5.08 -14.79
N HIS A 54 -1.03 -4.16 -15.65
CA HIS A 54 -0.88 -4.44 -17.05
C HIS A 54 0.21 -5.52 -17.29
N GLY A 55 -0.14 -6.59 -18.02
CA GLY A 55 0.79 -7.68 -18.37
C GLY A 55 0.95 -8.76 -17.30
N ARG A 56 2.20 -9.08 -16.94
CA ARG A 56 2.55 -10.10 -15.91
C ARG A 56 2.84 -9.47 -14.53
N THR A 57 2.54 -8.20 -14.37
CA THR A 57 2.81 -7.43 -13.15
C THR A 57 1.65 -7.59 -12.18
N SER A 58 1.94 -7.85 -10.90
CA SER A 58 0.95 -7.95 -9.83
C SER A 58 1.43 -7.12 -8.65
N GLY A 59 0.50 -6.43 -7.99
CA GLY A 59 0.78 -5.65 -6.80
C GLY A 59 -0.14 -6.07 -5.67
N ARG A 60 0.36 -6.01 -4.45
CA ARG A 60 -0.39 -6.33 -3.23
C ARG A 60 -0.56 -5.07 -2.40
N LEU A 61 -1.80 -4.75 -2.07
CA LEU A 61 -2.21 -3.73 -1.12
C LEU A 61 -2.42 -4.41 0.23
N PHE A 62 -1.75 -3.98 1.28
CA PHE A 62 -1.96 -4.51 2.62
C PHE A 62 -1.57 -3.48 3.66
N VAL A 63 -2.08 -3.63 4.89
CA VAL A 63 -1.67 -2.82 6.03
C VAL A 63 -0.63 -3.62 6.81
N PRO A 64 0.65 -3.23 6.84
CA PRO A 64 1.70 -4.03 7.47
C PRO A 64 1.49 -4.24 8.97
N ASP A 65 0.91 -3.27 9.69
CA ASP A 65 0.62 -3.44 11.12
C ASP A 65 -0.35 -4.61 11.35
N LEU A 66 -1.38 -4.74 10.49
CA LEU A 66 -2.31 -5.87 10.52
C LEU A 66 -1.71 -7.16 9.97
N ALA A 67 -0.91 -7.07 8.90
CA ALA A 67 -0.38 -8.25 8.22
C ALA A 67 0.73 -8.94 9.02
N PHE A 68 1.54 -8.18 9.76
CA PHE A 68 2.66 -8.70 10.53
C PHE A 68 2.41 -8.70 12.04
N GLY A 69 1.41 -7.95 12.54
CA GLY A 69 1.15 -7.81 13.97
C GLY A 69 2.28 -7.10 14.72
N GLU A 70 3.11 -6.34 14.01
CA GLU A 70 4.19 -5.54 14.56
C GLU A 70 4.10 -4.14 13.97
N HIS A 71 4.07 -3.15 14.87
CA HIS A 71 4.01 -1.75 14.48
C HIS A 71 5.32 -1.33 13.81
N ILE A 72 5.19 -0.83 12.58
CA ILE A 72 6.29 -0.23 11.81
C ILE A 72 5.92 1.21 11.48
N GLN A 73 6.91 2.03 11.16
CA GLN A 73 6.66 3.43 10.78
C GLN A 73 5.70 3.51 9.58
N MET A 74 4.64 4.30 9.73
CA MET A 74 3.52 4.41 8.79
C MET A 74 2.74 3.10 8.58
N GLY A 75 2.94 2.10 9.42
CA GLY A 75 2.44 0.75 9.20
C GLY A 75 0.93 0.60 9.33
N GLU A 76 0.29 1.59 9.95
CA GLU A 76 -1.15 1.79 10.01
C GLU A 76 -1.78 2.22 8.67
N ASN A 77 -0.96 2.54 7.66
CA ASN A 77 -1.38 2.95 6.32
C ASN A 77 -1.30 1.79 5.32
N ILE A 78 -1.81 2.01 4.11
CA ILE A 78 -1.82 0.97 3.07
C ILE A 78 -0.51 0.98 2.30
N PHE A 79 0.13 -0.17 2.21
CA PHE A 79 1.34 -0.39 1.45
C PHE A 79 1.00 -1.09 0.14
N PHE A 80 1.46 -0.52 -0.97
CA PHE A 80 1.38 -1.12 -2.28
C PHE A 80 2.73 -1.71 -2.69
N PHE A 81 2.82 -3.04 -2.64
CA PHE A 81 4.03 -3.80 -2.88
C PHE A 81 3.96 -4.54 -4.21
N MET A 82 4.90 -4.27 -5.11
CA MET A 82 5.01 -4.92 -6.43
C MET A 82 6.19 -5.90 -6.55
N GLY A 83 6.91 -6.15 -5.45
CA GLY A 83 8.12 -6.98 -5.41
C GLY A 83 9.33 -6.22 -4.85
N GLU A 84 10.33 -6.95 -4.35
CA GLU A 84 11.54 -6.38 -3.71
C GLU A 84 12.48 -5.65 -4.69
N MET A 85 12.24 -5.77 -6.00
CA MET A 85 13.00 -5.05 -7.05
C MET A 85 12.41 -3.67 -7.39
N GLN A 86 11.27 -3.32 -6.78
CA GLN A 86 10.55 -2.07 -7.01
C GLN A 86 10.35 -1.38 -5.65
N GLU A 87 10.22 -0.06 -5.66
CA GLU A 87 9.83 0.70 -4.47
C GLU A 87 8.41 0.31 -4.04
N CYS A 88 8.15 0.35 -2.73
CA CYS A 88 6.83 0.14 -2.18
C CYS A 88 6.17 1.48 -1.90
N TYR A 89 4.95 1.67 -2.39
CA TYR A 89 4.23 2.92 -2.23
C TYR A 89 3.42 2.89 -0.95
N VAL A 90 3.72 3.81 -0.04
CA VAL A 90 2.98 4.03 1.20
C VAL A 90 1.88 5.04 0.93
N ILE A 91 0.64 4.56 0.92
CA ILE A 91 -0.55 5.34 0.63
C ILE A 91 -1.11 5.83 1.97
N TYR A 92 -0.85 7.10 2.29
CA TYR A 92 -1.29 7.72 3.54
C TYR A 92 -2.38 8.77 3.29
N TRP A 93 -3.26 8.95 4.28
CA TRP A 93 -4.28 9.99 4.27
C TRP A 93 -4.06 10.93 5.44
N LEU A 94 -3.92 12.23 5.16
CA LEU A 94 -3.70 13.26 6.19
C LEU A 94 -4.90 13.46 7.13
N ASP A 95 -6.10 13.06 6.69
CA ASP A 95 -7.36 13.28 7.42
C ASP A 95 -7.59 12.22 8.51
N ALA A 96 -7.22 10.96 8.25
CA ALA A 96 -7.24 9.86 9.21
C ALA A 96 -6.44 8.65 8.68
N PRO A 97 -5.64 7.98 9.53
CA PRO A 97 -4.96 6.72 9.18
C PRO A 97 -5.96 5.59 8.96
N VAL A 98 -5.51 4.50 8.32
CA VAL A 98 -6.39 3.36 7.98
C VAL A 98 -6.69 2.51 9.21
N VAL A 99 -5.72 2.37 10.12
CA VAL A 99 -5.93 1.80 11.45
C VAL A 99 -5.59 2.88 12.46
N ALA A 100 -6.49 3.13 13.41
CA ALA A 100 -6.17 4.00 14.55
C ALA A 100 -5.42 3.15 15.59
N GLU A 101 -4.28 3.66 16.07
CA GLU A 101 -3.52 3.10 17.21
C GLU A 101 -4.38 2.90 18.46
#